data_AF-A0A382LTU2-F1
#
_entry.id   AF-A0A382LTU2-F1
#
_cell.length_a   1.000
_cell.length_b   1.000
_cell.length_c   1.000
_cell.angle_alpha   90.00
_cell.angle_beta   90.00
_cell.angle_gamma   90.00
#
_symmetry.space_group_name_H-M   'P 1'
#
loop_
_entity.id
_entity.type
_entity.pdbx_description
1 polymer ?
#
loop_
_entity_poly.entity_id
_entity_poly.type
_entity_poly.pdbx_seq_one_letter_code
_entity_poly.pdbx_strand_id
1 'polypeptide(L)'
;MREGAGGRELFSKKHRQITMLEYRAGWFFLVFILLIFPWTSVKAFHKNIYSPRVPETLLETLQDMDNPFPSTPENLAEGRKVYFGKGLCVKCHGMKGKGIKVPGHPPRNFTDRKWQDVRTDGEMMWILKNGSPGTSMPIRVGRVMSEEEGWKVILFIRTFTGA
;
A
#
# COMPACT_ATOMS: atom_id res chain seq x y z
N MET A 1 -44.87 69.28 -6.10
CA MET A 1 -43.60 68.70 -6.58
C MET A 1 -43.46 67.31 -5.97
N ARG A 2 -43.66 66.27 -6.79
CA ARG A 2 -43.52 64.84 -6.46
C ARG A 2 -42.15 64.40 -6.97
N GLU A 3 -41.37 63.67 -6.18
CA GLU A 3 -40.42 62.60 -6.60
C GLU A 3 -39.54 62.17 -5.40
N GLY A 4 -39.29 60.87 -5.22
CA GLY A 4 -38.21 60.41 -4.33
C GLY A 4 -38.40 59.18 -3.44
N ALA A 5 -39.41 58.32 -3.63
CA ALA A 5 -39.63 57.15 -2.75
C ALA A 5 -39.41 55.76 -3.38
N GLY A 6 -39.13 55.66 -4.69
CA GLY A 6 -39.06 54.35 -5.39
C GLY A 6 -37.68 53.66 -5.44
N GLY A 7 -36.58 54.40 -5.22
CA GLY A 7 -35.23 53.88 -5.50
C GLY A 7 -34.64 52.96 -4.42
N ARG A 8 -35.01 53.15 -3.14
CA ARG A 8 -34.38 52.43 -2.01
C ARG A 8 -34.93 51.02 -1.80
N GLU A 9 -36.20 50.76 -2.09
CA GLU A 9 -36.78 49.42 -1.94
C GLU A 9 -36.31 48.44 -3.03
N LEU A 10 -36.17 48.90 -4.28
CA LEU A 10 -35.69 48.07 -5.38
C LEU A 10 -34.26 47.57 -5.18
N PHE A 11 -33.40 48.39 -4.58
CA PHE A 11 -32.01 48.03 -4.32
C PHE A 11 -31.89 46.93 -3.25
N SER A 12 -32.67 47.01 -2.17
CA SER A 12 -32.71 46.00 -1.09
C SER A 12 -33.28 44.65 -1.55
N LYS A 13 -34.35 44.67 -2.35
CA LYS A 13 -34.97 43.44 -2.90
C LYS A 13 -34.05 42.71 -3.89
N LYS A 14 -33.33 43.47 -4.73
CA LYS A 14 -32.36 42.92 -5.69
C LYS A 14 -31.14 42.30 -5.00
N HIS A 15 -30.60 42.94 -3.96
CA HIS A 15 -29.49 42.40 -3.17
C HIS A 15 -29.87 41.12 -2.39
N ARG A 16 -31.10 41.05 -1.84
CA ARG A 16 -31.61 39.89 -1.12
C ARG A 16 -31.94 38.69 -2.03
N GLN A 17 -32.37 38.94 -3.27
CA GLN A 17 -32.59 37.89 -4.29
C GLN A 17 -31.27 37.30 -4.82
N ILE A 18 -30.26 38.15 -5.07
CA ILE A 18 -28.94 37.73 -5.56
C ILE A 18 -28.22 36.87 -4.52
N THR A 19 -28.22 37.30 -3.25
CA THR A 19 -27.64 36.51 -2.15
C THR A 19 -28.30 35.13 -2.02
N MET A 20 -29.63 35.04 -1.96
CA MET A 20 -30.31 33.74 -1.81
C MET A 20 -30.13 32.78 -3.01
N LEU A 21 -29.93 33.30 -4.23
CA LEU A 21 -29.70 32.48 -5.43
C LEU A 21 -28.25 31.96 -5.50
N GLU A 22 -27.28 32.78 -5.13
CA GLU A 22 -25.85 32.41 -5.03
C GLU A 22 -25.62 31.38 -3.90
N TYR A 23 -26.30 31.53 -2.76
CA TYR A 23 -26.25 30.56 -1.66
C TYR A 23 -26.86 29.20 -2.06
N ARG A 24 -27.96 29.19 -2.83
CA ARG A 24 -28.57 27.94 -3.33
C ARG A 24 -27.67 27.26 -4.36
N ALA A 25 -27.10 28.00 -5.31
CA ALA A 25 -26.19 27.47 -6.32
C ALA A 25 -24.88 26.93 -5.70
N GLY A 26 -24.31 27.63 -4.71
CA GLY A 26 -23.13 27.18 -3.97
C GLY A 26 -23.39 25.90 -3.15
N TRP A 27 -24.60 25.74 -2.61
CA TRP A 27 -24.96 24.54 -1.85
C TRP A 27 -25.18 23.32 -2.76
N PHE A 28 -25.81 23.50 -3.94
CA PHE A 28 -25.89 22.43 -4.94
C PHE A 28 -24.51 22.04 -5.48
N PHE A 29 -23.58 22.98 -5.67
CA PHE A 29 -22.20 22.67 -6.07
C PHE A 29 -21.42 21.90 -4.99
N LEU A 30 -21.58 22.24 -3.71
CA LEU A 30 -20.95 21.53 -2.59
C LEU A 30 -21.49 20.10 -2.41
N VAL A 31 -22.81 19.91 -2.57
CA VAL A 31 -23.42 18.57 -2.53
C VAL A 31 -22.97 17.73 -3.73
N PHE A 32 -22.85 18.33 -4.92
CA PHE A 32 -22.31 17.65 -6.10
C PHE A 32 -20.84 17.25 -5.89
N ILE A 33 -19.99 18.12 -5.33
CA ILE A 33 -18.59 17.79 -5.00
C ILE A 33 -18.49 16.65 -3.97
N LEU A 34 -19.38 16.59 -2.99
CA LEU A 34 -19.44 15.50 -2.01
C LEU A 34 -19.97 14.18 -2.59
N LEU A 35 -20.86 14.23 -3.60
CA LEU A 35 -21.39 13.05 -4.29
C LEU A 35 -20.44 12.49 -5.36
N ILE A 36 -19.57 13.32 -5.94
CA ILE A 36 -18.55 12.89 -6.92
C ILE A 36 -17.21 12.58 -6.22
N PHE A 37 -17.03 12.89 -4.93
CA PHE A 37 -15.82 12.46 -4.20
C PHE A 37 -15.90 10.93 -4.08
N PRO A 38 -15.14 10.17 -4.88
CA PRO A 38 -15.21 8.73 -4.77
C PRO A 38 -14.71 8.41 -3.37
N TRP A 39 -15.51 7.69 -2.59
CA TRP A 39 -15.11 7.14 -1.30
C TRP A 39 -14.09 6.03 -1.55
N THR A 40 -12.97 6.35 -2.22
CA THR A 40 -11.88 5.44 -2.40
C THR A 40 -11.30 5.20 -1.02
N SER A 41 -11.52 3.99 -0.53
CA SER A 41 -10.98 3.55 0.74
C SER A 41 -9.46 3.64 0.69
N VAL A 42 -8.90 4.69 1.28
CA VAL A 42 -7.48 4.77 1.66
C VAL A 42 -7.26 3.79 2.81
N LYS A 43 -7.31 2.49 2.52
CA LYS A 43 -7.01 1.44 3.51
C LYS A 43 -6.12 0.40 2.88
N ALA A 44 -4.83 0.69 2.84
CA ALA A 44 -3.79 -0.32 2.68
C ALA A 44 -2.49 0.06 3.38
N PHE A 45 -2.57 0.84 4.46
CA PHE A 45 -1.40 1.17 5.27
C PHE A 45 -1.66 0.89 6.75
N HIS A 46 -1.00 -0.15 7.26
CA HIS A 46 -0.91 -0.38 8.69
C HIS A 46 0.37 0.28 9.23
N LYS A 47 0.23 1.16 10.23
CA LYS A 47 1.35 1.84 10.88
C LYS A 47 2.33 0.85 11.54
N ASN A 48 1.83 -0.30 11.97
CA ASN A 48 2.60 -1.33 12.63
C ASN A 48 3.26 -2.27 11.60
N ILE A 49 4.57 -2.49 11.74
CA ILE A 49 5.33 -3.36 10.84
C ILE A 49 4.97 -4.85 10.96
N TYR A 50 4.37 -5.24 12.09
CA TYR A 50 3.96 -6.61 12.39
C TYR A 50 2.57 -6.95 11.86
N SER A 51 1.74 -5.95 11.52
CA SER A 51 0.41 -6.20 10.97
C SER A 51 0.48 -6.86 9.59
N PRO A 52 -0.41 -7.82 9.28
CA PRO A 52 -0.58 -8.36 7.94
C PRO A 52 -0.72 -7.27 6.87
N ARG A 53 -0.17 -7.52 5.68
CA ARG A 53 -0.37 -6.66 4.50
C ARG A 53 -1.27 -7.28 3.44
N VAL A 54 -1.57 -8.57 3.63
CA VAL A 54 -2.49 -9.33 2.81
C VAL A 54 -3.93 -8.88 3.12
N PRO A 55 -4.84 -8.84 2.14
CA PRO A 55 -6.26 -8.61 2.39
C PRO A 55 -6.85 -9.64 3.37
N GLU A 56 -7.71 -9.19 4.29
CA GLU A 56 -8.31 -10.05 5.32
C GLU A 56 -8.96 -11.31 4.74
N THR A 57 -9.64 -11.18 3.59
CA THR A 57 -10.32 -12.29 2.91
C THR A 57 -9.41 -13.39 2.40
N LEU A 58 -8.10 -13.16 2.33
CA LEU A 58 -7.09 -14.11 1.86
C LEU A 58 -6.14 -14.54 2.98
N LEU A 59 -6.24 -13.92 4.16
CA LEU A 59 -5.22 -14.02 5.20
C LEU A 59 -5.08 -15.45 5.72
N GLU A 60 -6.19 -16.07 6.14
CA GLU A 60 -6.23 -17.44 6.66
C GLU A 60 -5.61 -18.42 5.66
N THR A 61 -6.08 -18.41 4.40
CA THR A 61 -5.58 -19.28 3.34
C THR A 61 -4.09 -19.11 3.06
N LEU A 62 -3.55 -17.89 3.17
CA LEU A 62 -2.13 -17.62 2.95
C LEU A 62 -1.27 -17.89 4.18
N GLN A 63 -1.86 -17.90 5.38
CA GLN A 63 -1.18 -18.32 6.59
C GLN A 63 -1.02 -19.84 6.67
N ASP A 64 -1.98 -20.59 6.12
CA ASP A 64 -1.92 -22.05 6.00
C ASP A 64 -1.04 -22.53 4.84
N MET A 65 -0.57 -21.62 3.97
CA MET A 65 0.27 -21.96 2.84
C MET A 65 1.75 -22.03 3.24
N ASP A 66 2.23 -23.26 3.38
CA ASP A 66 3.64 -23.57 3.60
C ASP A 66 4.47 -23.50 2.31
N ASN A 67 5.77 -23.33 2.48
CA ASN A 67 6.73 -23.41 1.38
C ASN A 67 6.86 -24.86 0.90
N PRO A 68 6.59 -25.16 -0.38
CA PRO A 68 6.65 -26.53 -0.88
C PRO A 68 8.09 -27.05 -1.05
N PHE A 69 9.10 -26.19 -0.93
CA PHE A 69 10.50 -26.55 -1.06
C PHE A 69 11.16 -26.70 0.31
N PRO A 70 11.88 -27.80 0.58
CA PRO A 70 12.64 -27.95 1.82
C PRO A 70 13.84 -27.00 1.86
N SER A 71 14.26 -26.60 3.06
CA SER A 71 15.44 -25.74 3.29
C SER A 71 16.76 -26.51 3.13
N THR A 72 17.02 -27.02 1.92
CA THR A 72 18.27 -27.69 1.57
C THR A 72 19.35 -26.67 1.18
N PRO A 73 20.65 -27.01 1.27
CA PRO A 73 21.73 -26.14 0.83
C PRO A 73 21.58 -25.69 -0.63
N GLU A 74 21.09 -26.57 -1.52
CA GLU A 74 20.85 -26.26 -2.93
C GLU A 74 19.76 -25.19 -3.09
N ASN A 75 18.59 -25.39 -2.46
CA ASN A 75 17.47 -24.44 -2.53
C ASN A 75 17.83 -23.08 -1.91
N LEU A 76 18.60 -23.08 -0.82
CA LEU A 76 19.12 -21.85 -0.21
C LEU A 76 20.12 -21.14 -1.13
N ALA A 77 21.00 -21.87 -1.80
CA ALA A 77 21.96 -21.30 -2.75
C ALA A 77 21.24 -20.69 -3.98
N GLU A 78 20.20 -21.34 -4.48
CA GLU A 78 19.35 -20.79 -5.54
C GLU A 78 18.59 -19.54 -5.07
N GLY A 79 17.95 -19.60 -3.91
CA GLY A 79 17.29 -18.44 -3.31
C GLY A 79 18.23 -17.25 -3.12
N ARG A 80 19.48 -17.52 -2.70
CA ARG A 80 20.55 -16.53 -2.60
C ARG A 80 20.88 -15.91 -3.96
N LYS A 81 21.04 -16.72 -5.01
CA LYS A 81 21.27 -16.23 -6.39
C LYS A 81 20.13 -15.32 -6.84
N VAL A 82 18.88 -15.66 -6.52
CA VAL A 82 17.71 -14.82 -6.84
C VAL A 82 17.75 -13.50 -6.07
N TYR A 83 18.01 -13.53 -4.76
CA TYR A 83 18.06 -12.34 -3.90
C TYR A 83 19.07 -11.29 -4.38
N PHE A 84 20.28 -11.73 -4.71
CA PHE A 84 21.39 -10.88 -5.13
C PHE A 84 21.43 -10.61 -6.63
N GLY A 85 20.75 -11.43 -7.44
CA GLY A 85 20.72 -11.34 -8.90
C GLY A 85 19.41 -10.76 -9.41
N LYS A 86 18.73 -11.54 -10.26
CA LYS A 86 17.54 -11.09 -11.02
C LYS A 86 16.35 -10.67 -10.16
N GLY A 87 16.28 -11.17 -8.92
CA GLY A 87 15.25 -10.76 -7.97
C GLY A 87 15.43 -9.32 -7.48
N LEU A 88 16.62 -8.73 -7.61
CA LEU A 88 16.94 -7.36 -7.22
C LEU A 88 16.56 -7.01 -5.77
N CYS A 89 16.30 -8.01 -4.92
CA CYS A 89 15.82 -7.84 -3.55
C CYS A 89 16.84 -7.03 -2.73
N VAL A 90 18.13 -7.33 -2.94
CA VAL A 90 19.27 -6.66 -2.30
C VAL A 90 19.29 -5.14 -2.51
N LYS A 91 18.73 -4.62 -3.62
CA LYS A 91 18.75 -3.17 -3.91
C LYS A 91 18.02 -2.35 -2.84
N CYS A 92 16.97 -2.92 -2.25
CA CYS A 92 16.17 -2.26 -1.21
C CYS A 92 16.36 -2.92 0.16
N HIS A 93 16.47 -4.25 0.22
CA HIS A 93 16.61 -4.96 1.49
C HIS A 93 18.06 -5.05 2.00
N GLY A 94 19.04 -4.69 1.16
CA GLY A 94 20.46 -4.60 1.52
C GLY A 94 21.17 -5.94 1.65
N MET A 95 22.50 -5.93 1.67
CA MET A 95 23.29 -7.18 1.72
C MET A 95 23.10 -7.98 3.01
N LYS A 96 22.79 -7.29 4.11
CA LYS A 96 22.56 -7.88 5.43
C LYS A 96 21.08 -8.00 5.79
N GLY A 97 20.17 -7.81 4.83
CA GLY A 97 18.72 -7.92 5.06
C GLY A 97 18.11 -6.81 5.93
N LYS A 98 18.87 -5.79 6.34
CA LYS A 98 18.41 -4.73 7.26
C LYS A 98 17.50 -3.66 6.63
N GLY A 99 17.37 -3.67 5.30
CA GLY A 99 16.76 -2.58 4.56
C GLY A 99 17.69 -1.39 4.40
N ILE A 100 17.49 -0.63 3.33
CA ILE A 100 18.09 0.70 3.14
C ILE A 100 17.01 1.78 3.26
N LYS A 101 17.43 3.02 3.53
CA LYS A 101 16.51 4.15 3.55
C LYS A 101 16.06 4.45 2.13
N VAL A 102 14.76 4.37 1.89
CA VAL A 102 14.10 4.74 0.63
C VAL A 102 13.02 5.78 0.94
N PRO A 103 12.66 6.65 -0.03
CA PRO A 103 11.52 7.55 0.14
C PRO A 103 10.23 6.77 0.44
N GLY A 104 9.42 7.27 1.37
CA GLY A 104 8.20 6.59 1.82
C GLY A 104 8.50 5.53 2.88
N HIS A 105 7.95 4.31 2.69
CA HIS A 105 8.05 3.26 3.69
C HIS A 105 9.34 2.45 3.54
N PRO A 106 10.12 2.28 4.62
CA PRO A 106 11.34 1.50 4.56
C PRO A 106 11.04 0.02 4.25
N PRO A 107 11.94 -0.66 3.52
CA PRO A 107 11.85 -2.10 3.29
C PRO A 107 11.86 -2.86 4.63
N ARG A 108 11.30 -4.06 4.65
CA ARG A 108 11.33 -4.91 5.84
C ARG A 108 12.77 -5.28 6.21
N ASN A 109 13.07 -5.18 7.51
CA ASN A 109 14.29 -5.71 8.09
C ASN A 109 14.11 -7.22 8.32
N PHE A 110 14.76 -8.03 7.50
CA PHE A 110 14.70 -9.50 7.59
C PHE A 110 15.47 -10.07 8.78
N THR A 111 16.28 -9.27 9.49
CA THR A 111 16.92 -9.68 10.75
C THR A 111 16.02 -9.42 11.97
N ASP A 112 14.85 -8.80 11.81
CA ASP A 112 13.88 -8.63 12.90
C ASP A 112 13.21 -9.98 13.19
N ARG A 113 13.57 -10.59 14.33
CA ARG A 113 13.05 -11.89 14.75
C ARG A 113 11.53 -11.89 14.92
N LYS A 114 10.98 -10.84 15.51
CA LYS A 114 9.54 -10.73 15.71
C LYS A 114 8.81 -10.64 14.38
N TRP A 115 9.36 -9.91 13.40
CA TRP A 115 8.77 -9.86 12.06
C TRP A 115 8.82 -11.22 11.36
N GLN A 116 9.93 -11.96 11.50
CA GLN A 116 10.05 -13.30 10.94
C GLN A 116 9.06 -14.29 11.59
N ASP A 117 8.91 -14.26 12.91
CA ASP A 117 8.02 -15.19 13.63
C ASP A 117 6.53 -14.97 13.28
N VAL A 118 6.10 -13.72 13.05
CA VAL A 118 4.68 -13.42 12.76
C VAL A 118 4.32 -13.40 11.28
N ARG A 119 5.30 -13.46 10.37
CA ARG A 119 5.05 -13.40 8.93
C ARG A 119 5.18 -14.80 8.34
N THR A 120 4.14 -15.34 7.73
CA THR A 120 4.20 -16.67 7.10
C THR A 120 4.85 -16.63 5.71
N ASP A 121 5.22 -17.81 5.20
CA ASP A 121 5.80 -17.96 3.87
C ASP A 121 4.77 -17.63 2.76
N GLY A 122 3.53 -18.09 2.90
CA GLY A 122 2.45 -17.73 1.98
C GLY A 122 2.15 -16.23 1.93
N GLU A 123 2.19 -15.53 3.06
CA GLU A 123 2.07 -14.06 3.09
C GLU A 123 3.23 -13.39 2.33
N MET A 124 4.47 -13.90 2.46
CA MET A 124 5.61 -13.38 1.69
C MET A 124 5.49 -13.66 0.20
N MET A 125 5.02 -14.86 -0.19
CA MET A 125 4.75 -15.19 -1.58
C MET A 125 3.70 -14.26 -2.19
N TRP A 126 2.64 -13.95 -1.43
CA TRP A 126 1.64 -12.99 -1.87
C TRP A 126 2.26 -11.61 -2.14
N ILE A 127 3.16 -11.13 -1.29
CA ILE A 127 3.88 -9.87 -1.52
C ILE A 127 4.78 -9.95 -2.76
N LEU A 128 5.43 -11.09 -3.02
CA LEU A 128 6.25 -11.26 -4.23
C LEU A 128 5.41 -11.24 -5.52
N LYS A 129 4.15 -11.73 -5.47
CA LYS A 129 3.21 -11.78 -6.60
C LYS A 129 2.43 -10.48 -6.81
N ASN A 130 2.20 -9.70 -5.75
CA ASN A 130 1.32 -8.52 -5.80
C ASN A 130 2.05 -7.19 -5.49
N GLY A 131 3.32 -7.26 -5.11
CA GLY A 131 4.01 -6.14 -4.47
C GLY A 131 3.48 -5.91 -3.05
N SER A 132 3.93 -4.83 -2.42
CA SER A 132 3.38 -4.42 -1.13
C SER A 132 2.61 -3.11 -1.28
N PRO A 133 1.27 -3.14 -1.16
CA PRO A 133 0.42 -1.95 -1.22
C PRO A 133 0.94 -0.82 -0.31
N GLY A 134 0.85 0.41 -0.81
CA GLY A 134 1.31 1.60 -0.09
C GLY A 134 2.83 1.72 0.05
N THR A 135 3.63 0.93 -0.66
CA THR A 135 5.11 0.99 -0.60
C THR A 135 5.74 0.90 -2.00
N SER A 136 7.06 1.08 -2.10
CA SER A 136 7.80 0.91 -3.35
C SER A 136 8.17 -0.53 -3.69
N MET A 137 7.72 -1.53 -2.93
CA MET A 137 8.01 -2.94 -3.22
C MET A 137 7.22 -3.41 -4.46
N PRO A 138 7.89 -3.71 -5.58
CA PRO A 138 7.21 -4.05 -6.82
C PRO A 138 6.85 -5.54 -6.87
N ILE A 139 6.00 -5.91 -7.83
CA ILE A 139 5.77 -7.30 -8.21
C ILE A 139 7.07 -7.90 -8.75
N ARG A 140 7.45 -9.08 -8.27
CA ARG A 140 8.67 -9.79 -8.70
C ARG A 140 8.35 -11.11 -9.39
N VAL A 141 7.54 -11.95 -8.76
CA VAL A 141 7.11 -13.24 -9.33
C VAL A 141 6.21 -12.98 -10.53
N GLY A 142 6.46 -13.70 -11.63
CA GLY A 142 5.77 -13.48 -12.92
C GLY A 142 6.27 -12.26 -13.70
N ARG A 143 7.26 -11.52 -13.17
CA ARG A 143 7.91 -10.39 -13.87
C ARG A 143 9.39 -10.63 -14.15
N VAL A 144 10.14 -11.03 -13.12
CA VAL A 144 11.60 -11.23 -13.21
C VAL A 144 12.06 -12.60 -12.70
N MET A 145 11.17 -13.33 -12.02
CA MET A 145 11.42 -14.63 -11.42
C MET A 145 10.17 -15.49 -11.51
N SER A 146 10.35 -16.81 -11.54
CA SER A 146 9.26 -17.78 -11.46
C SER A 146 8.71 -17.89 -10.03
N GLU A 147 7.60 -18.61 -9.86
CA GLU A 147 7.04 -18.88 -8.54
C GLU A 147 7.95 -19.78 -7.69
N GLU A 148 8.55 -20.80 -8.30
CA GLU A 148 9.56 -21.66 -7.67
C GLU A 148 10.74 -20.82 -7.13
N GLU A 149 11.25 -19.88 -7.92
CA GLU A 149 12.31 -18.98 -7.48
C GLU A 149 11.85 -18.05 -6.36
N GLY A 150 10.57 -17.66 -6.38
CA GLY A 150 9.92 -16.95 -5.29
C GLY A 150 9.97 -17.74 -3.97
N TRP A 151 9.62 -19.03 -4.01
CA TRP A 151 9.66 -19.90 -2.84
C TRP A 151 11.08 -20.09 -2.31
N LYS A 152 12.05 -20.30 -3.22
CA LYS A 152 13.46 -20.47 -2.85
C LYS A 152 14.06 -19.18 -2.27
N VAL A 153 13.71 -18.00 -2.80
CA VAL A 153 14.17 -16.73 -2.21
C VAL A 153 13.57 -16.48 -0.83
N ILE A 154 12.34 -16.96 -0.55
CA ILE A 154 11.75 -16.92 0.78
C ILE A 154 12.57 -17.78 1.77
N LEU A 155 12.98 -19.00 1.38
CA LEU A 155 13.88 -19.83 2.21
C LEU A 155 15.17 -19.07 2.53
N PHE A 156 15.77 -18.41 1.54
CA PHE A 156 16.96 -17.60 1.77
C PHE A 156 16.68 -16.41 2.72
N ILE A 157 15.52 -15.74 2.61
CA ILE A 157 15.12 -14.66 3.51
C ILE A 157 15.01 -15.13 4.96
N ARG A 158 14.56 -16.37 5.20
CA ARG A 158 14.50 -16.95 6.55
C ARG A 158 15.88 -17.11 7.21
N THR A 159 16.96 -17.15 6.43
CA THR A 159 18.32 -17.30 6.99
C THR A 159 18.85 -16.05 7.70
N PHE A 160 18.24 -14.87 7.48
CA PHE A 160 18.71 -13.61 8.09
C PHE A 160 18.53 -13.52 9.62
N THR A 161 17.77 -14.43 10.24
CA THR A 161 17.65 -14.55 11.71
C THR A 161 18.47 -15.69 12.31
N GLY A 162 19.08 -16.54 11.48
CA GLY A 162 19.91 -17.67 11.90
C GLY A 162 21.42 -17.44 11.75
N ALA A 163 21.84 -16.22 11.41
CA ALA A 163 23.23 -15.81 11.25
C ALA A 163 23.71 -14.87 12.36
#